data_AF-C1CCQ0-F1
#
_entry.id   AF-C1CCQ0-F1
#
_cell.length_a   1.000
_cell.length_b   1.000
_cell.length_c   1.000
_cell.angle_alpha   90.00
_cell.angle_beta   90.00
_cell.angle_gamma   90.00
#
_symmetry.space_group_name_H-M   'P 1'
#
loop_
_entity.id
_entity.type
_entity.pdbx_description
1 polymer ?
#
loop_
_entity_poly.entity_id
_entity_poly.type
_entity_poly.pdbx_seq_one_letter_code
_entity_poly.pdbx_strand_id
1 'polypeptide(L)'
;MKDFELHLKKAGLAENTVRSYLYGVRFFLENYELKMEDLFEYKGYLLDNFKPKTVNLRLQGVNKYLAFIGHDDLKLKFVKVQQKPFLEDVISHADYLFLKRSLKKDGILKWHFVVWFLGATGARVSELIKLKVEHVEIGYFDIYSKGGKIRRLYIPKKLRNSCLSWLESENRRSGYLFLNKFNEPITARGVAQQLKNYADKYKMNPKVIYPHSFRHLFAKNFLAKYNDIALLADLMGHESIETTRIYLRKTATEQQNIVDKIVNW
;
A
#
# COMPACT_ATOMS: atom_id res chain seq x y z
N MET A 1 -23.05 16.26 -13.56
CA MET A 1 -22.30 15.39 -12.62
C MET A 1 -22.58 13.89 -12.75
N LYS A 2 -23.84 13.44 -12.79
CA LYS A 2 -24.16 11.99 -12.93
C LYS A 2 -23.59 11.38 -14.22
N ASP A 3 -23.66 12.10 -15.34
CA ASP A 3 -23.14 11.63 -16.63
C ASP A 3 -21.62 11.50 -16.62
N PHE A 4 -20.93 12.43 -15.97
CA PHE A 4 -19.48 12.37 -15.79
C PHE A 4 -19.07 11.17 -14.92
N GLU A 5 -19.80 10.89 -13.83
CA GLU A 5 -19.57 9.68 -13.03
C GLU A 5 -19.73 8.41 -13.86
N LEU A 6 -20.79 8.32 -14.68
CA LEU A 6 -21.02 7.19 -15.57
C LEU A 6 -19.90 7.06 -16.61
N HIS A 7 -19.46 8.17 -17.20
CA HIS A 7 -18.33 8.22 -18.13
C HIS A 7 -17.04 7.65 -17.48
N LEU A 8 -16.71 8.08 -16.26
CA LEU A 8 -15.54 7.57 -15.53
C LEU A 8 -15.65 6.06 -15.24
N LYS A 9 -16.84 5.58 -14.86
CA LYS A 9 -17.10 4.15 -14.62
C LYS A 9 -16.97 3.33 -15.90
N LYS A 10 -17.54 3.80 -17.02
CA LYS A 10 -17.40 3.16 -18.34
C LYS A 10 -15.95 3.10 -18.82
N ALA A 11 -15.13 4.07 -18.44
CA ALA A 11 -13.69 4.07 -18.69
C ALA A 11 -12.88 3.09 -17.80
N GLY A 12 -13.53 2.25 -16.98
CA GLY A 12 -12.86 1.22 -16.17
C GLY A 12 -12.06 1.74 -14.97
N LEU A 13 -12.31 2.99 -14.55
CA LEU A 13 -11.67 3.58 -13.38
C LEU A 13 -12.12 2.86 -12.10
N ALA A 14 -11.20 2.73 -11.14
CA ALA A 14 -11.54 2.13 -9.84
C ALA A 14 -12.51 3.04 -9.09
N GLU A 15 -13.42 2.47 -8.31
CA GLU A 15 -14.46 3.23 -7.59
C GLU A 15 -13.88 4.32 -6.68
N ASN A 16 -12.79 4.02 -5.97
CA ASN A 16 -12.09 5.03 -5.16
C ASN A 16 -11.54 6.19 -6.01
N THR A 17 -11.01 5.90 -7.20
CA THR A 17 -10.52 6.93 -8.13
C THR A 17 -11.68 7.79 -8.62
N VAL A 18 -12.82 7.18 -8.98
CA VAL A 18 -14.04 7.90 -9.38
C VAL A 18 -14.48 8.83 -8.26
N ARG A 19 -14.59 8.33 -7.02
CA ARG A 19 -14.97 9.15 -5.85
C ARG A 19 -14.01 10.33 -5.64
N SER A 20 -12.69 10.10 -5.73
CA SER A 20 -11.70 11.18 -5.60
C SER A 20 -11.82 12.25 -6.69
N TYR A 21 -12.05 11.84 -7.94
CA TYR A 21 -12.23 12.80 -9.05
C TYR A 21 -13.52 13.60 -8.89
N LEU A 22 -14.63 12.93 -8.59
CA LEU A 22 -15.92 13.60 -8.38
C LEU A 22 -15.89 14.59 -7.22
N TYR A 23 -15.12 14.29 -6.17
CA TYR A 23 -14.92 15.22 -5.07
C TYR A 23 -14.18 16.49 -5.53
N GLY A 24 -13.05 16.32 -6.23
CA GLY A 24 -12.27 17.47 -6.73
C GLY A 24 -13.07 18.35 -7.69
N VAL A 25 -13.84 17.72 -8.59
CA VAL A 25 -14.71 18.42 -9.55
C VAL A 25 -15.86 19.13 -8.87
N ARG A 26 -16.56 18.48 -7.92
CA ARG A 26 -17.64 19.14 -7.17
C ARG A 26 -17.15 20.36 -6.41
N PHE A 27 -16.05 20.20 -5.68
CA PHE A 27 -15.47 21.31 -4.95
C PHE A 27 -15.13 22.48 -5.88
N PHE A 28 -14.58 22.20 -7.07
CA PHE A 28 -14.33 23.25 -8.05
C PHE A 28 -15.65 23.92 -8.49
N LEU A 29 -16.62 23.16 -8.98
CA LEU A 29 -17.89 23.71 -9.50
C LEU A 29 -18.76 24.42 -8.46
N GLU A 30 -18.59 24.12 -7.18
CA GLU A 30 -19.31 24.76 -6.07
C GLU A 30 -18.71 26.11 -5.67
N ASN A 31 -17.43 26.37 -6.00
CA ASN A 31 -16.69 27.54 -5.50
C ASN A 31 -16.09 28.42 -6.62
N TYR A 32 -16.13 27.96 -7.87
CA TYR A 32 -15.42 28.56 -9.00
C TYR A 32 -16.22 28.42 -10.30
N GLU A 33 -16.01 29.35 -11.23
CA GLU A 33 -16.59 29.31 -12.57
C GLU A 33 -15.64 28.62 -13.58
N LEU A 34 -16.20 28.19 -14.71
CA LEU A 34 -15.45 27.54 -15.79
C LEU A 34 -14.70 28.58 -16.66
N LYS A 35 -13.68 29.22 -16.09
CA LYS A 35 -12.77 30.14 -16.78
C LYS A 35 -11.32 29.96 -16.32
N MET A 36 -10.37 30.44 -17.12
CA MET A 36 -8.94 30.23 -16.86
C MET A 36 -8.49 30.86 -15.54
N GLU A 37 -8.98 32.05 -15.20
CA GLU A 37 -8.62 32.73 -13.95
C GLU A 37 -8.95 31.88 -12.73
N ASP A 38 -10.18 31.38 -12.66
CA ASP A 38 -10.68 30.58 -11.55
C ASP A 38 -10.02 29.20 -11.47
N LEU A 39 -9.64 28.62 -12.62
CA LEU A 39 -8.86 27.39 -12.67
C LEU A 39 -7.46 27.60 -12.06
N PHE A 40 -6.82 28.75 -12.30
CA PHE A 40 -5.56 29.09 -11.65
C PHE A 40 -5.74 29.38 -10.16
N GLU A 41 -6.81 30.07 -9.77
CA GLU A 41 -7.11 30.34 -8.36
C GLU A 41 -7.36 29.04 -7.59
N TYR A 42 -8.16 28.12 -8.15
CA TYR A 42 -8.37 26.79 -7.58
C TYR A 42 -7.05 26.04 -7.43
N LYS A 43 -6.18 26.09 -8.45
CA LYS A 43 -4.86 25.46 -8.35
C LYS A 43 -3.99 26.10 -7.26
N GLY A 44 -4.06 27.42 -7.08
CA GLY A 44 -3.41 28.15 -5.98
C GLY A 44 -3.90 27.66 -4.63
N TYR A 45 -5.22 27.67 -4.42
CA TYR A 45 -5.86 27.12 -3.23
C TYR A 45 -5.41 25.69 -2.92
N LEU A 46 -5.35 24.82 -3.95
CA LEU A 46 -4.89 23.45 -3.77
C LEU A 46 -3.43 23.38 -3.31
N LEU A 47 -2.55 24.22 -3.86
CA LEU A 47 -1.13 24.28 -3.50
C LEU A 47 -0.92 24.74 -2.06
N ASP A 48 -1.73 25.68 -1.59
CA ASP A 48 -1.60 26.23 -0.23
C ASP A 48 -2.09 25.25 0.84
N ASN A 49 -3.05 24.38 0.50
CA ASN A 49 -3.75 23.53 1.47
C ASN A 49 -3.39 22.05 1.39
N PHE A 50 -2.74 21.58 0.32
CA PHE A 50 -2.52 20.15 0.09
C PHE A 50 -1.13 19.81 -0.42
N LYS A 51 -0.67 18.60 -0.09
CA LYS A 51 0.58 18.06 -0.64
C LYS A 51 0.48 17.91 -2.17
N PRO A 52 1.58 18.12 -2.92
CA PRO A 52 1.57 18.09 -4.39
C PRO A 52 0.92 16.86 -5.04
N LYS A 53 1.04 15.68 -4.41
CA LYS A 53 0.40 14.45 -4.89
C LYS A 53 -1.13 14.53 -4.84
N THR A 54 -1.68 15.12 -3.78
CA THR A 54 -3.13 15.36 -3.64
C THR A 54 -3.59 16.43 -4.62
N VAL A 55 -2.79 17.49 -4.80
CA VAL A 55 -3.06 18.53 -5.81
C VAL A 55 -3.21 17.91 -7.19
N ASN A 56 -2.21 17.13 -7.63
CA ASN A 56 -2.26 16.48 -8.94
C ASN A 56 -3.44 15.50 -9.09
N LEU A 57 -3.83 14.79 -8.03
CA LEU A 57 -5.01 13.92 -8.07
C LEU A 57 -6.30 14.71 -8.32
N ARG A 58 -6.47 15.87 -7.67
CA ARG A 58 -7.64 16.74 -7.85
C ARG A 58 -7.62 17.42 -9.21
N LEU A 59 -6.48 17.96 -9.62
CA LEU A 59 -6.28 18.52 -10.97
C LEU A 59 -6.58 17.48 -12.05
N GLN A 60 -6.21 16.21 -11.84
CA GLN A 60 -6.51 15.15 -12.81
C GLN A 60 -8.02 14.90 -12.93
N GLY A 61 -8.76 15.00 -11.82
CA GLY A 61 -10.22 14.93 -11.83
C GLY A 61 -10.84 16.09 -12.61
N VAL A 62 -10.40 17.32 -12.35
CA VAL A 62 -10.85 18.53 -13.08
C VAL A 62 -10.48 18.45 -14.56
N ASN A 63 -9.25 18.11 -14.93
CA ASN A 63 -8.84 17.97 -16.33
C ASN A 63 -9.63 16.87 -17.07
N LYS A 64 -10.00 15.78 -16.39
CA LYS A 64 -10.89 14.74 -16.94
C LYS A 64 -12.30 15.28 -17.16
N TYR A 65 -12.80 16.12 -16.25
CA TYR A 65 -14.09 16.76 -16.40
C TYR A 65 -14.11 17.78 -17.53
N LEU A 66 -13.09 18.65 -17.62
CA LEU A 66 -12.94 19.62 -18.71
C LEU A 66 -12.94 18.93 -20.08
N ALA A 67 -12.19 17.84 -20.24
CA ALA A 67 -12.23 17.04 -21.47
C ALA A 67 -13.63 16.45 -21.75
N PHE A 68 -14.34 16.00 -20.71
CA PHE A 68 -15.68 15.45 -20.85
C PHE A 68 -16.71 16.48 -21.33
N ILE A 69 -16.55 17.75 -20.97
CA ILE A 69 -17.41 18.85 -21.41
C ILE A 69 -16.89 19.59 -22.66
N GLY A 70 -15.80 19.11 -23.28
CA GLY A 70 -15.25 19.67 -24.53
C GLY A 70 -14.31 20.86 -24.37
N HIS A 71 -13.80 21.12 -23.17
CA HIS A 71 -12.89 22.22 -22.84
C HIS A 71 -11.45 21.73 -22.61
N ASP A 72 -10.90 20.98 -23.57
CA ASP A 72 -9.53 20.44 -23.47
C ASP A 72 -8.44 21.52 -23.41
N ASP A 73 -8.72 22.71 -23.95
CA ASP A 73 -7.90 23.91 -23.94
C ASP A 73 -7.69 24.48 -22.52
N LEU A 74 -8.63 24.27 -21.61
CA LEU A 74 -8.59 24.78 -20.24
C LEU A 74 -7.81 23.88 -19.26
N LYS A 75 -7.18 22.80 -19.73
CA LYS A 75 -6.50 21.84 -18.84
C LYS A 75 -5.33 22.46 -18.09
N LEU A 76 -5.32 22.23 -16.79
CA LEU A 76 -4.25 22.69 -15.90
C LEU A 76 -3.03 21.77 -15.95
N LYS A 77 -1.84 22.36 -16.02
CA LYS A 77 -0.57 21.63 -15.88
C LYS A 77 -0.42 21.09 -14.47
N PHE A 78 0.06 19.85 -14.35
CA PHE A 78 0.39 19.25 -13.06
C PHE A 78 1.57 19.93 -12.38
N VAL A 79 1.58 19.86 -11.06
CA VAL A 79 2.69 20.27 -10.21
C VAL A 79 3.78 19.23 -10.34
N LYS A 80 5.02 19.66 -10.60
CA LYS A 80 6.18 18.76 -10.63
C LYS A 80 6.45 18.27 -9.22
N VAL A 81 6.47 16.96 -9.03
CA VAL A 81 6.78 16.33 -7.75
C VAL A 81 8.09 15.59 -7.89
N GLN A 82 9.13 16.08 -7.21
CA GLN A 82 10.37 15.33 -7.09
C GLN A 82 10.15 14.13 -6.17
N GLN A 83 10.52 12.94 -6.62
CA GLN A 83 10.48 11.78 -5.74
C GLN A 83 11.57 11.94 -4.67
N LYS A 84 11.20 11.84 -3.39
CA LYS A 84 12.19 11.79 -2.30
C LYS A 84 13.16 10.64 -2.58
N PRO A 85 14.48 10.84 -2.41
CA PRO A 85 15.47 9.80 -2.72
C PRO A 85 15.47 8.65 -1.71
N PHE A 86 14.84 8.81 -0.55
CA PHE A 86 14.82 7.83 0.53
C PHE A 86 13.39 7.56 1.01
N LEU A 87 13.20 6.38 1.62
CA LEU A 87 11.96 5.99 2.29
C LEU A 87 12.03 6.43 3.75
N GLU A 88 11.06 7.21 4.19
CA GLU A 88 10.84 7.53 5.59
C GLU A 88 9.92 6.47 6.21
N ASP A 89 10.06 6.25 7.53
CA ASP A 89 9.13 5.47 8.35
C ASP A 89 8.97 3.96 8.01
N VAL A 90 10.08 3.25 7.79
CA VAL A 90 10.09 1.78 7.65
C VAL A 90 10.48 1.11 8.96
N ILE A 91 9.74 0.08 9.37
CA ILE A 91 10.01 -0.72 10.56
C ILE A 91 11.32 -1.49 10.40
N SER A 92 12.15 -1.52 11.44
CA SER A 92 13.37 -2.33 11.44
C SER A 92 13.07 -3.82 11.58
N HIS A 93 14.02 -4.69 11.20
CA HIS A 93 13.87 -6.13 11.42
C HIS A 93 13.77 -6.47 12.91
N ALA A 94 14.53 -5.75 13.75
CA ALA A 94 14.51 -5.91 15.20
C ALA A 94 13.13 -5.55 15.80
N ASP A 95 12.58 -4.40 15.42
CA ASP A 95 11.25 -3.94 15.87
C ASP A 95 10.15 -4.90 15.43
N TYR A 96 10.22 -5.41 14.19
CA TYR A 96 9.30 -6.43 13.70
C TYR A 96 9.35 -7.70 14.55
N LEU A 97 10.55 -8.21 14.85
CA LEU A 97 10.71 -9.39 15.71
C LEU A 97 10.22 -9.13 17.13
N PHE A 98 10.51 -7.96 17.68
CA PHE A 98 10.04 -7.54 19.00
C PHE A 98 8.51 -7.52 19.05
N LEU A 99 7.84 -6.77 18.16
CA LEU A 99 6.39 -6.70 18.09
C LEU A 99 5.76 -8.09 17.96
N LYS A 100 6.28 -8.91 17.04
CA LYS A 100 5.80 -10.27 16.82
C LYS A 100 5.94 -11.14 18.08
N ARG A 101 7.06 -11.05 18.79
CA ARG A 101 7.30 -11.83 20.02
C ARG A 101 6.44 -11.35 21.18
N SER A 102 6.31 -10.04 21.37
CA SER A 102 5.48 -9.43 22.41
C SER A 102 4.01 -9.79 22.26
N LEU A 103 3.47 -9.75 21.04
CA LEU A 103 2.10 -10.19 20.77
C LEU A 103 1.88 -11.68 21.11
N LYS A 104 2.86 -12.54 20.81
CA LYS A 104 2.79 -13.97 21.16
C LYS A 104 2.85 -14.17 22.68
N LYS A 105 3.76 -13.47 23.36
CA LYS A 105 3.94 -13.55 24.82
C LYS A 105 2.66 -13.17 25.57
N ASP A 106 1.95 -12.17 25.08
CA ASP A 106 0.70 -11.69 25.69
C ASP A 106 -0.53 -12.53 25.28
N GLY A 107 -0.37 -13.65 24.58
CA GLY A 107 -1.48 -14.49 24.11
C GLY A 107 -2.31 -13.88 22.98
N ILE A 108 -1.87 -12.78 22.36
CA ILE A 108 -2.59 -12.07 21.29
C ILE A 108 -2.27 -12.71 19.94
N LEU A 109 -2.60 -13.99 19.79
CA LEU A 109 -2.13 -14.85 18.69
C LEU A 109 -2.63 -14.38 17.32
N LYS A 110 -3.88 -13.93 17.20
CA LYS A 110 -4.40 -13.37 15.93
C LYS A 110 -3.48 -12.27 15.38
N TRP A 111 -3.09 -11.33 16.23
CA TRP A 111 -2.26 -10.19 15.80
C TRP A 111 -0.79 -10.57 15.63
N HIS A 112 -0.30 -11.55 16.39
CA HIS A 112 0.99 -12.18 16.10
C HIS A 112 1.04 -12.70 14.66
N PHE A 113 0.00 -13.41 14.20
CA PHE A 113 -0.08 -13.89 12.82
C PHE A 113 -0.30 -12.75 11.82
N VAL A 114 -1.14 -11.75 12.10
CA VAL A 114 -1.27 -10.56 11.22
C VAL A 114 0.10 -9.92 10.94
N VAL A 115 0.88 -9.66 12.00
CA VAL A 115 2.22 -9.08 11.89
C VAL A 115 3.17 -10.01 11.12
N TRP A 116 3.15 -11.31 11.41
CA TRP A 116 4.01 -12.27 10.72
C TRP A 116 3.69 -12.37 9.22
N PHE A 117 2.41 -12.47 8.84
CA PHE A 117 2.01 -12.48 7.43
C PHE A 117 2.43 -11.20 6.70
N LEU A 118 2.20 -10.02 7.30
CA LEU A 118 2.60 -8.74 6.72
C LEU A 118 4.12 -8.68 6.44
N GLY A 119 4.94 -9.16 7.38
CA GLY A 119 6.41 -9.12 7.26
C GLY A 119 7.03 -10.26 6.44
N ALA A 120 6.29 -11.35 6.16
CA ALA A 120 6.84 -12.55 5.55
C ALA A 120 6.29 -12.90 4.16
N THR A 121 5.19 -12.30 3.73
CA THR A 121 4.56 -12.60 2.43
C THR A 121 4.64 -11.45 1.44
N GLY A 122 4.97 -10.25 1.92
CA GLY A 122 4.89 -9.03 1.13
C GLY A 122 3.46 -8.64 0.74
N ALA A 123 2.39 -9.24 1.29
CA ALA A 123 1.01 -8.90 0.96
C ALA A 123 0.69 -7.40 1.13
N ARG A 124 -0.16 -6.84 0.26
CA ARG A 124 -0.89 -5.59 0.59
C ARG A 124 -1.92 -5.91 1.66
N VAL A 125 -2.27 -4.94 2.51
CA VAL A 125 -3.30 -5.14 3.54
C VAL A 125 -4.65 -5.55 2.94
N SER A 126 -5.01 -5.01 1.77
CA SER A 126 -6.25 -5.35 1.06
C SER A 126 -6.27 -6.79 0.53
N GLU A 127 -5.11 -7.42 0.37
CA GLU A 127 -4.97 -8.84 -0.01
C GLU A 127 -4.93 -9.72 1.24
N LEU A 128 -4.21 -9.28 2.28
CA LEU A 128 -4.12 -9.97 3.57
C LEU A 128 -5.50 -10.25 4.18
N ILE A 129 -6.39 -9.25 4.19
CA ILE A 129 -7.74 -9.38 4.77
C ILE A 129 -8.65 -10.35 3.98
N LYS A 130 -8.26 -10.74 2.77
CA LYS A 130 -8.98 -11.70 1.92
C LYS A 130 -8.44 -13.13 2.07
N LEU A 131 -7.31 -13.32 2.76
CA LEU A 131 -6.78 -14.65 3.03
C LEU A 131 -7.80 -15.48 3.80
N LYS A 132 -7.76 -16.78 3.55
CA LYS A 132 -8.64 -17.76 4.15
C LYS A 132 -7.81 -18.95 4.63
N VAL A 133 -8.38 -19.77 5.49
CA VAL A 133 -7.71 -20.97 6.04
C VAL A 133 -7.23 -21.89 4.91
N GLU A 134 -8.03 -22.07 3.86
CA GLU A 134 -7.74 -22.95 2.73
C GLU A 134 -6.47 -22.49 1.97
N HIS A 135 -6.25 -21.17 1.89
CA HIS A 135 -5.03 -20.61 1.30
C HIS A 135 -3.79 -20.93 2.14
N VAL A 136 -3.93 -20.96 3.48
CA VAL A 136 -2.84 -21.34 4.37
C VAL A 136 -2.50 -22.81 4.17
N GLU A 137 -3.50 -23.70 4.11
CA GLU A 137 -3.31 -25.13 3.87
C GLU A 137 -2.57 -25.40 2.55
N ILE A 138 -3.05 -24.83 1.45
CA ILE A 138 -2.44 -24.98 0.13
C ILE A 138 -1.07 -24.28 0.07
N GLY A 139 -0.88 -23.19 0.82
CA GLY A 139 0.38 -22.46 0.94
C GLY A 139 0.52 -21.28 -0.03
N TYR A 140 -0.53 -20.92 -0.76
CA TYR A 140 -0.54 -19.74 -1.60
C TYR A 140 -1.94 -19.13 -1.75
N PHE A 141 -1.97 -17.89 -2.23
CA PHE A 141 -3.19 -17.15 -2.58
C PHE A 141 -3.02 -16.47 -3.93
N ASP A 142 -3.86 -16.83 -4.91
CA ASP A 142 -3.85 -16.23 -6.24
C ASP A 142 -4.68 -14.94 -6.24
N ILE A 143 -4.03 -13.85 -6.67
CA ILE A 143 -4.57 -12.50 -6.66
C ILE A 143 -4.77 -12.05 -8.11
N TYR A 144 -6.02 -11.71 -8.42
CA TYR A 144 -6.42 -11.20 -9.72
C TYR A 144 -6.27 -9.68 -9.76
N SER A 145 -5.47 -9.18 -10.70
CA SER A 145 -5.23 -7.76 -10.94
C SER A 145 -6.02 -7.26 -12.15
N LYS A 146 -6.06 -5.93 -12.33
CA LYS A 146 -6.70 -5.34 -13.52
C LYS A 146 -6.07 -5.89 -14.81
N GLY A 147 -6.90 -6.13 -15.83
CA GLY A 147 -6.45 -6.69 -17.11
C GLY A 147 -6.24 -8.22 -17.10
N GLY A 148 -6.82 -8.94 -16.14
CA GLY A 148 -6.83 -10.41 -16.14
C GLY A 148 -5.52 -11.05 -15.67
N LYS A 149 -4.52 -10.26 -15.24
CA LYS A 149 -3.24 -10.78 -14.75
C LYS A 149 -3.43 -11.45 -13.38
N ILE A 150 -2.89 -12.66 -13.24
CA ILE A 150 -2.86 -13.42 -11.99
C ILE A 150 -1.46 -13.32 -11.41
N ARG A 151 -1.37 -13.04 -10.11
CA ARG A 151 -0.12 -13.16 -9.33
C ARG A 151 -0.34 -14.10 -8.16
N ARG A 152 0.65 -14.93 -7.87
CA ARG A 152 0.62 -15.85 -6.72
C ARG A 152 1.34 -15.24 -5.53
N LEU A 153 0.65 -15.15 -4.39
CA LEU A 153 1.26 -14.82 -3.10
C LEU A 153 1.59 -16.11 -2.36
N TYR A 154 2.88 -16.37 -2.15
CA TYR A 154 3.34 -17.56 -1.44
C TYR A 154 3.38 -17.35 0.08
N ILE A 155 2.97 -18.37 0.82
CA ILE A 155 3.00 -18.41 2.29
C ILE A 155 4.15 -19.31 2.72
N PRO A 156 5.21 -18.78 3.37
CA PRO A 156 6.36 -19.58 3.76
C PRO A 156 5.98 -20.78 4.64
N LYS A 157 6.56 -21.96 4.37
CA LYS A 157 6.26 -23.23 5.07
C LYS A 157 6.27 -23.10 6.61
N LYS A 158 7.24 -22.36 7.17
CA LYS A 158 7.32 -22.12 8.62
C LYS A 158 6.13 -21.32 9.16
N LEU A 159 5.71 -20.28 8.44
CA LEU A 159 4.53 -19.50 8.78
C LEU A 159 3.26 -20.34 8.67
N ARG A 160 3.12 -21.11 7.58
CA ARG A 160 2.00 -22.02 7.36
C ARG A 160 1.84 -23.00 8.53
N ASN A 161 2.89 -23.76 8.84
CA ASN A 161 2.82 -24.79 9.87
C ASN A 161 2.43 -24.19 11.23
N SER A 162 3.05 -23.08 11.65
CA SER A 162 2.67 -22.42 12.90
C SER A 162 1.25 -21.86 12.90
N CYS A 163 0.78 -21.35 11.75
CA CYS A 163 -0.57 -20.82 11.64
C CYS A 163 -1.63 -21.92 11.68
N LEU A 164 -1.37 -23.07 11.04
CA LEU A 164 -2.28 -24.22 11.08
C LEU A 164 -2.43 -24.78 12.50
N SER A 165 -1.34 -24.90 13.26
CA SER A 165 -1.41 -25.33 14.67
C SER A 165 -2.22 -24.36 15.54
N TRP A 166 -2.14 -23.05 15.29
CA TRP A 166 -3.00 -22.08 15.97
C TRP A 166 -4.47 -22.24 15.57
N LEU A 167 -4.75 -22.41 14.28
CA LEU A 167 -6.12 -22.61 13.79
C LEU A 167 -6.76 -23.89 14.34
N GLU A 168 -5.98 -24.95 14.49
CA GLU A 168 -6.39 -26.21 15.13
C GLU A 168 -6.78 -25.99 16.60
N SER A 169 -5.97 -25.23 17.36
CA SER A 169 -6.29 -24.89 18.76
C SER A 169 -7.56 -24.05 18.92
N GLU A 170 -7.98 -23.34 17.86
CA GLU A 170 -9.21 -22.55 17.81
C GLU A 170 -10.38 -23.34 17.19
N ASN A 171 -10.17 -24.60 16.80
CA ASN A 171 -11.10 -25.44 16.05
C ASN A 171 -11.63 -24.78 14.76
N ARG A 172 -10.78 -23.98 14.08
CA ARG A 172 -11.13 -23.25 12.85
C ARG A 172 -10.54 -23.94 11.63
N ARG A 173 -11.41 -24.50 10.78
CA ARG A 173 -11.00 -25.26 9.57
C ARG A 173 -11.26 -24.53 8.25
N SER A 174 -12.01 -23.45 8.24
CA SER A 174 -12.41 -22.77 7.00
C SER A 174 -12.68 -21.28 7.20
N GLY A 175 -12.83 -20.57 6.08
CA GLY A 175 -13.25 -19.17 6.05
C GLY A 175 -12.11 -18.16 6.22
N TYR A 176 -12.47 -16.88 6.35
CA TYR A 176 -11.49 -15.79 6.39
C TYR A 176 -10.52 -15.93 7.57
N LEU A 177 -9.23 -15.77 7.28
CA LEU A 177 -8.16 -16.01 8.23
C LEU A 177 -8.23 -15.03 9.42
N PHE A 178 -8.45 -13.75 9.12
CA PHE A 178 -8.47 -12.67 10.10
C PHE A 178 -9.85 -12.04 10.23
N LEU A 179 -10.50 -12.28 11.37
CA LEU A 179 -11.82 -11.77 11.70
C LEU A 179 -11.77 -10.60 12.70
N ASN A 180 -12.77 -9.74 12.62
CA ASN A 180 -13.07 -8.71 13.61
C ASN A 180 -13.77 -9.34 14.84
N LYS A 181 -14.18 -8.51 15.81
CA LYS A 181 -14.87 -8.99 17.03
C LYS A 181 -16.32 -9.47 16.80
N PHE A 182 -16.85 -9.23 15.62
CA PHE A 182 -18.20 -9.61 15.17
C PHE A 182 -18.18 -10.81 14.22
N ASN A 183 -17.04 -11.52 14.13
CA ASN A 183 -16.81 -12.65 13.21
C ASN A 183 -16.90 -12.32 11.70
N GLU A 184 -16.76 -11.05 11.34
CA GLU A 184 -16.66 -10.63 9.94
C GLU A 184 -15.20 -10.40 9.53
N PRO A 185 -14.86 -10.36 8.23
CA PRO A 185 -13.51 -10.05 7.79
C PRO A 185 -13.01 -8.71 8.33
N ILE A 186 -11.80 -8.68 8.87
CA ILE A 186 -11.23 -7.42 9.36
C ILE A 186 -11.02 -6.45 8.18
N THR A 187 -11.32 -5.17 8.39
CA THR A 187 -11.11 -4.15 7.37
C THR A 187 -9.65 -3.68 7.35
N ALA A 188 -9.18 -3.18 6.21
CA ALA A 188 -7.84 -2.60 6.10
C ALA A 188 -7.61 -1.44 7.10
N ARG A 189 -8.64 -0.62 7.33
CA ARG A 189 -8.63 0.44 8.34
C ARG A 189 -8.52 -0.14 9.75
N GLY A 190 -9.25 -1.21 10.04
CA GLY A 190 -9.17 -1.94 11.30
C GLY A 190 -7.76 -2.47 11.57
N VAL A 191 -7.12 -3.08 10.56
CA VAL A 191 -5.72 -3.51 10.65
C VAL A 191 -4.78 -2.35 10.96
N ALA A 192 -4.87 -1.25 10.20
CA ALA A 192 -4.01 -0.09 10.41
C ALA A 192 -4.18 0.51 11.81
N GLN A 193 -5.41 0.66 12.29
CA GLN A 193 -5.69 1.24 13.61
C GLN A 193 -5.16 0.35 14.74
N GLN A 194 -5.43 -0.95 14.68
CA GLN A 194 -5.00 -1.87 15.74
C GLN A 194 -3.48 -2.01 15.78
N LEU A 195 -2.80 -1.95 14.64
CA LEU A 195 -1.33 -1.86 14.61
C LEU A 195 -0.81 -0.61 15.34
N LYS A 196 -1.48 0.54 15.24
CA LYS A 196 -1.12 1.74 16.04
C LYS A 196 -1.34 1.50 17.53
N ASN A 197 -2.48 0.92 17.90
CA ASN A 197 -2.77 0.62 19.31
C ASN A 197 -1.69 -0.31 19.91
N TYR A 198 -1.19 -1.29 19.15
CA TYR A 198 -0.08 -2.14 19.60
C TYR A 198 1.27 -1.43 19.62
N ALA A 199 1.51 -0.49 18.69
CA ALA A 199 2.69 0.38 18.76
C ALA A 199 2.72 1.12 20.10
N ASP A 200 1.60 1.75 20.47
CA ASP A 200 1.47 2.50 21.72
C ASP A 200 1.60 1.57 22.94
N LYS A 201 0.91 0.43 22.93
CA LYS A 201 0.98 -0.58 24.01
C LYS A 201 2.42 -1.02 24.29
N TYR A 202 3.21 -1.26 23.24
CA TYR A 202 4.58 -1.74 23.37
C TYR A 202 5.63 -0.62 23.32
N LYS A 203 5.20 0.65 23.45
CA LYS A 203 6.08 1.85 23.43
C LYS A 203 6.99 1.92 22.21
N MET A 204 6.49 1.52 21.06
CA MET A 204 7.18 1.55 19.78
C MET A 204 6.78 2.80 18.99
N ASN A 205 7.63 3.25 18.05
CA ASN A 205 7.31 4.40 17.22
C ASN A 205 6.07 4.11 16.35
N PRO A 206 4.93 4.80 16.56
CA PRO A 206 3.73 4.54 15.78
C PRO A 206 3.92 4.92 14.33
N LYS A 207 4.81 5.87 13.97
CA LYS A 207 5.02 6.30 12.58
C LYS A 207 5.43 5.14 11.68
N VAL A 208 6.22 4.19 12.17
CA VAL A 208 6.74 3.06 11.37
C VAL A 208 5.86 1.81 11.42
N ILE A 209 4.83 1.77 12.27
CA ILE A 209 3.98 0.60 12.46
C ILE A 209 2.68 0.78 11.68
N TYR A 210 2.69 0.34 10.42
CA TYR A 210 1.54 0.34 9.51
C TYR A 210 1.78 -0.66 8.36
N PRO A 211 0.74 -1.16 7.67
CA PRO A 211 0.90 -2.30 6.76
C PRO A 211 1.94 -2.14 5.65
N HIS A 212 2.04 -0.95 5.04
CA HIS A 212 3.01 -0.72 3.97
C HIS A 212 4.45 -0.81 4.49
N SER A 213 4.73 -0.32 5.70
CA SER A 213 6.06 -0.43 6.32
C SER A 213 6.51 -1.89 6.47
N PHE A 214 5.64 -2.81 6.87
CA PHE A 214 5.97 -4.25 6.90
C PHE A 214 6.23 -4.84 5.50
N ARG A 215 5.49 -4.38 4.49
CA ARG A 215 5.75 -4.76 3.10
C ARG A 215 7.11 -4.23 2.61
N HIS A 216 7.53 -3.05 3.06
CA HIS A 216 8.89 -2.56 2.83
C HIS A 216 9.94 -3.41 3.53
N LEU A 217 9.70 -3.82 4.78
CA LEU A 217 10.58 -4.75 5.48
C LEU A 217 10.74 -6.07 4.71
N PHE A 218 9.66 -6.63 4.17
CA PHE A 218 9.71 -7.84 3.35
C PHE A 218 10.65 -7.66 2.14
N ALA A 219 10.45 -6.59 1.36
CA ALA A 219 11.27 -6.29 0.19
C ALA A 219 12.75 -6.13 0.53
N LYS A 220 13.06 -5.36 1.59
CA LYS A 220 14.43 -5.15 2.06
C LYS A 220 15.09 -6.47 2.50
N ASN A 221 14.38 -7.28 3.28
CA ASN A 221 14.90 -8.58 3.74
C ASN A 221 15.07 -9.57 2.59
N PHE A 222 14.19 -9.54 1.59
CA PHE A 222 14.30 -10.38 0.40
C PHE A 222 15.55 -10.02 -0.38
N LEU A 223 15.72 -8.75 -0.77
CA LEU A 223 16.90 -8.29 -1.53
C LEU A 223 18.21 -8.48 -0.79
N ALA A 224 18.21 -8.30 0.53
CA ALA A 224 19.39 -8.54 1.35
C ALA A 224 19.84 -10.01 1.35
N LYS A 225 18.90 -10.95 1.16
CA LYS A 225 19.20 -12.40 1.11
C LYS A 225 19.33 -12.94 -0.31
N TYR A 226 18.60 -12.35 -1.24
CA TYR A 226 18.48 -12.79 -2.62
C TYR A 226 18.26 -11.55 -3.50
N ASN A 227 19.35 -11.08 -4.12
CA ASN A 227 19.42 -9.82 -4.83
C ASN A 227 18.80 -9.89 -6.24
N ASP A 228 17.54 -10.34 -6.33
CA ASP A 228 16.76 -10.42 -7.56
C ASP A 228 15.55 -9.49 -7.48
N ILE A 229 15.69 -8.31 -8.10
CA ILE A 229 14.64 -7.29 -8.14
C ILE A 229 13.47 -7.70 -9.05
N ALA A 230 13.73 -8.45 -10.12
CA ALA A 230 12.69 -8.85 -11.05
C ALA A 230 11.73 -9.83 -10.36
N LEU A 231 12.28 -10.88 -9.74
CA LEU A 231 11.51 -11.81 -8.94
C LEU A 231 10.77 -11.11 -7.79
N LEU A 232 11.41 -10.16 -7.11
CA LEU A 232 10.73 -9.38 -6.07
C LEU A 232 9.54 -8.58 -6.63
N ALA A 233 9.69 -7.95 -7.79
CA ALA A 233 8.63 -7.20 -8.43
C ALA A 233 7.42 -8.09 -8.74
N ASP A 234 7.66 -9.30 -9.24
CA ASP A 234 6.62 -10.29 -9.54
C ASP A 234 5.92 -10.77 -8.26
N LEU A 235 6.68 -11.13 -7.22
CA LEU A 235 6.16 -11.56 -5.91
C LEU A 235 5.33 -10.46 -5.24
N MET A 236 5.70 -9.20 -5.42
CA MET A 236 4.96 -8.06 -4.88
C MET A 236 3.78 -7.65 -5.79
N GLY A 237 3.77 -8.05 -7.06
CA GLY A 237 2.76 -7.62 -8.02
C GLY A 237 2.88 -6.13 -8.34
N HIS A 238 4.08 -5.70 -8.71
CA HIS A 238 4.33 -4.36 -9.24
C HIS A 238 4.26 -4.40 -10.76
N GLU A 239 3.45 -3.53 -11.36
CA GLU A 239 3.33 -3.43 -12.83
C GLU A 239 4.59 -2.89 -13.51
N SER A 240 5.47 -2.25 -12.74
CA SER A 240 6.75 -1.73 -13.21
C SER A 240 7.85 -1.98 -12.18
N ILE A 241 9.01 -2.41 -12.67
CA ILE A 241 10.24 -2.55 -11.89
C ILE A 241 10.61 -1.22 -11.21
N GLU A 242 10.24 -0.08 -11.78
CA GLU A 242 10.50 1.24 -11.20
C GLU A 242 9.85 1.39 -9.81
N THR A 243 8.69 0.74 -9.61
CA THR A 243 8.01 0.70 -8.31
C THR A 243 8.80 -0.12 -7.29
N THR A 244 9.55 -1.12 -7.75
CA THR A 244 10.44 -1.95 -6.91
C THR A 244 11.82 -1.31 -6.71
N ARG A 245 12.26 -0.43 -7.61
CA ARG A 245 13.55 0.27 -7.50
C ARG A 245 13.66 1.12 -6.24
N ILE A 246 12.53 1.58 -5.67
CA ILE A 246 12.51 2.29 -4.39
C ILE A 246 13.14 1.47 -3.24
N TYR A 247 13.13 0.14 -3.32
CA TYR A 247 13.70 -0.74 -2.30
C TYR A 247 15.21 -0.98 -2.46
N LEU A 248 15.77 -0.68 -3.65
CA LEU A 248 17.21 -0.78 -3.92
C LEU A 248 17.98 0.51 -3.56
N ARG A 249 17.27 1.58 -3.20
CA ARG A 249 17.90 2.88 -2.96
C ARG A 249 18.82 2.78 -1.74
N LYS A 250 20.11 2.96 -2.01
CA LYS A 250 21.18 3.06 -1.02
C LYS A 250 21.46 4.52 -0.72
N THR A 251 21.94 4.82 0.47
CA THR A 251 22.43 6.17 0.79
C THR A 251 23.70 6.49 -0.01
N ALA A 252 24.03 7.77 -0.17
CA ALA A 252 25.28 8.17 -0.83
C ALA A 252 26.52 7.54 -0.17
N THR A 253 26.54 7.47 1.16
CA THR A 253 27.59 6.81 1.94
C THR A 253 27.66 5.31 1.64
N GLU A 254 26.52 4.61 1.56
CA GLU A 254 26.50 3.19 1.20
C GLU A 254 26.96 2.96 -0.25
N GLN A 255 26.68 3.89 -1.16
CA GLN A 255 27.15 3.82 -2.54
C GLN A 255 28.67 4.03 -2.61
N GLN A 256 29.21 5.05 -1.94
CA GLN A 256 30.65 5.31 -1.89
C GLN A 256 31.41 4.11 -1.32
N ASN A 257 30.95 3.56 -0.18
CA ASN A 257 31.58 2.38 0.43
C ASN A 257 31.57 1.15 -0.50
N ILE A 258 30.54 1.01 -1.34
CA ILE A 258 30.50 -0.08 -2.34
C ILE A 258 31.48 0.20 -3.46
N VAL A 259 31.55 1.44 -3.95
CA VAL A 259 32.51 1.86 -4.98
C VAL A 259 33.93 1.66 -4.47
N ASP A 260 34.29 2.18 -3.30
CA ASP A 260 35.62 2.02 -2.69
C ASP A 260 36.01 0.54 -2.51
N LYS A 261 35.02 -0.31 -2.23
CA LYS A 261 35.23 -1.75 -2.06
C LYS A 261 35.39 -2.51 -3.38
N ILE A 262 34.71 -2.09 -4.44
CA ILE A 262 34.65 -2.81 -5.72
C ILE A 262 35.65 -2.26 -6.74
N VAL A 263 35.85 -0.94 -6.74
CA VAL A 263 36.71 -0.20 -7.66
C VAL A 263 38.07 -0.01 -7.01
N ASN A 264 38.92 -1.03 -7.10
CA ASN A 264 40.27 -1.05 -6.54
C ASN A 264 41.37 -1.24 -7.60
N TRP A 265 41.02 -0.99 -8.88
CA TRP A 265 41.94 -1.00 -10.02
C TRP A 265 42.47 0.40 -10.34
#